data_AF-A0A0F8XW39-F1
#
_entry.id   AF-A0A0F8XW39-F1
#
_cell.length_a   1.000
_cell.length_b   1.000
_cell.length_c   1.000
_cell.angle_alpha   90.00
_cell.angle_beta   90.00
_cell.angle_gamma   90.00
#
_symmetry.space_group_name_H-M   'P 1'
#
loop_
_entity.id
_entity.type
_entity.pdbx_description
1 polymer ?
#
loop_
_entity_poly.entity_id
_entity_poly.type
_entity_poly.pdbx_seq_one_letter_code
_entity_poly.pdbx_strand_id
1 'polypeptide(L)' 'IRPQLQNDGGDVELVSVEDDGTVKVRLMGHCAGCPMSQQTVKFGIERALKTHIPEIKEVISVPF' A
#
# COMPACT_ATOMS: atom_id res chain seq x y z
N ILE A 1 9.57 -1.45 1.79
CA ILE A 1 8.66 -0.31 2.08
C ILE A 1 8.19 -0.26 3.54
N ARG A 2 7.79 -1.39 4.16
CA ARG A 2 7.28 -1.46 5.55
C ARG A 2 8.08 -0.68 6.62
N PRO A 3 9.43 -0.79 6.73
CA PRO A 3 10.17 -0.03 7.74
C PRO A 3 10.12 1.50 7.53
N GLN A 4 9.94 1.98 6.30
CA GLN A 4 9.77 3.41 6.02
C GLN A 4 8.38 3.89 6.47
N LEU A 5 7.35 3.03 6.32
CA LEU A 5 6.00 3.34 6.80
C LEU A 5 5.93 3.37 8.32
N GLN A 6 6.64 2.44 8.99
CA GLN A 6 6.73 2.41 10.45
C GLN A 6 7.46 3.63 11.03
N ASN A 7 8.48 4.15 10.33
CA ASN A 7 9.12 5.41 10.72
C ASN A 7 8.16 6.61 10.65
N ASP A 8 7.19 6.59 9.73
CA ASP A 8 6.14 7.60 9.60
C ASP A 8 4.97 7.37 10.60
N GLY A 9 5.07 6.34 11.45
CA GLY A 9 4.03 5.98 12.42
C GLY A 9 2.83 5.27 11.80
N GLY A 10 2.98 4.70 10.60
CA GLY A 10 1.99 3.88 9.91
C GLY A 10 2.42 2.43 9.73
N ASP A 11 1.53 1.61 9.18
CA ASP A 11 1.83 0.24 8.75
C ASP A 11 1.00 -0.11 7.51
N VAL A 12 1.26 -1.27 6.92
CA VAL A 12 0.49 -1.82 5.81
C VAL A 12 0.34 -3.32 5.98
N GLU A 13 -0.87 -3.80 5.78
CA GLU A 13 -1.24 -5.21 5.74
C GLU A 13 -1.65 -5.59 4.31
N LEU A 14 -1.17 -6.75 3.85
CA LEU A 14 -1.63 -7.33 2.61
C LEU A 14 -2.96 -8.03 2.85
N VAL A 15 -4.02 -7.61 2.15
CA VAL A 15 -5.36 -8.18 2.30
C VAL A 15 -5.57 -9.29 1.29
N SER A 16 -5.30 -9.03 0.01
CA SER A 16 -5.46 -10.02 -1.07
C SER A 16 -4.65 -9.61 -2.30
N VAL A 17 -4.28 -10.60 -3.10
CA VAL A 17 -3.69 -10.43 -4.43
C VAL A 17 -4.63 -11.10 -5.42
N GLU A 18 -5.13 -10.35 -6.39
CA GLU A 18 -6.00 -10.86 -7.45
C GLU A 18 -5.17 -11.25 -8.67
N ASP A 19 -5.61 -12.29 -9.39
CA ASP A 19 -4.91 -12.84 -10.57
C ASP A 19 -4.76 -11.85 -11.72
N ASP A 20 -5.58 -10.79 -11.76
CA ASP A 20 -5.45 -9.71 -12.76
C ASP A 20 -4.27 -8.74 -12.49
N GLY A 21 -3.56 -8.94 -11.37
CA GLY A 21 -2.44 -8.08 -10.94
C GLY A 21 -2.88 -6.94 -10.01
N THR A 22 -4.07 -7.04 -9.41
CA THR A 22 -4.58 -6.06 -8.44
C THR A 22 -4.21 -6.49 -7.02
N VAL A 23 -3.54 -5.62 -6.28
CA VAL A 23 -3.17 -5.88 -4.88
C VAL A 23 -3.98 -5.02 -3.95
N LYS A 24 -4.72 -5.67 -3.05
CA LYS A 24 -5.48 -5.02 -1.99
C LYS A 24 -4.63 -4.97 -0.74
N VAL A 25 -4.39 -3.76 -0.26
CA VAL A 25 -3.67 -3.50 0.99
C VAL A 25 -4.54 -2.72 1.95
N ARG A 26 -4.37 -2.96 3.24
CA ARG A 26 -4.98 -2.18 4.31
C ARG A 26 -3.86 -1.36 4.94
N LEU A 27 -3.92 -0.05 4.79
CA LEU A 27 -3.02 0.85 5.51
C LEU A 27 -3.41 0.83 6.99
N MET A 28 -2.49 1.02 7.91
CA MET A 28 -2.74 1.07 9.36
C MET A 28 -1.94 2.22 9.99
N GLY A 29 -2.24 2.56 11.25
CA GLY A 29 -1.54 3.63 11.99
C GLY A 29 -1.86 5.04 11.48
N HIS A 30 -0.90 5.97 11.52
CA HIS A 30 -1.12 7.36 11.10
C HIS A 30 -1.52 7.48 9.63
N CYS A 31 -1.03 6.57 8.78
CA CYS A 31 -1.40 6.51 7.38
C CYS A 31 -2.90 6.21 7.18
N ALA A 32 -3.57 5.55 8.14
CA ALA A 32 -5.01 5.29 8.10
C ALA A 32 -5.87 6.56 8.18
N GLY A 33 -5.47 7.49 9.05
CA GLY A 33 -6.32 8.62 9.46
C GLY A 33 -6.18 9.86 8.59
N CYS A 34 -5.13 9.95 7.77
CA CYS A 34 -4.89 11.09 6.90
C CYS A 34 -5.16 10.73 5.44
N PRO A 35 -6.26 11.18 4.82
CA PRO A 35 -6.60 10.85 3.43
C PRO A 35 -5.54 11.31 2.42
N MET A 36 -4.81 12.40 2.72
CA MET A 36 -3.69 12.85 1.90
C MET A 36 -2.50 11.88 1.96
N SER A 37 -2.13 11.40 3.15
CA SER A 37 -1.02 10.45 3.31
C SER A 37 -1.34 9.08 2.71
N GLN A 38 -2.61 8.67 2.71
CA GLN A 38 -3.03 7.41 2.07
C GLN A 38 -2.67 7.35 0.59
N GLN A 39 -2.92 8.42 -0.17
CA GLN A 39 -2.57 8.44 -1.59
C GLN A 39 -1.05 8.35 -1.79
N THR A 40 -0.26 9.17 -1.09
CA THR A 40 1.20 9.17 -1.22
C THR A 40 1.80 7.81 -0.87
N VAL A 41 1.33 7.19 0.22
CA VAL A 41 1.77 5.86 0.65
C VAL A 41 1.37 4.79 -0.36
N LYS A 42 0.13 4.81 -0.86
CA LYS A 42 -0.33 3.91 -1.93
C LYS A 42 0.58 3.99 -3.14
N PHE A 43 0.91 5.20 -3.62
CA PHE A 43 1.81 5.38 -4.77
C PHE A 43 3.22 4.85 -4.48
N GLY A 44 3.74 5.06 -3.28
CA GLY A 44 5.04 4.52 -2.87
C GLY A 44 5.06 2.98 -2.87
N ILE A 45 4.01 2.36 -2.34
CA ILE A 45 3.84 0.90 -2.31
C ILE A 45 3.70 0.35 -3.74
N GLU A 46 2.85 0.97 -4.57
CA GLU A 46 2.64 0.54 -5.96
C GLU A 46 3.93 0.60 -6.76
N ARG A 47 4.70 1.70 -6.67
CA ARG A 47 5.97 1.83 -7.36
C ARG A 47 6.99 0.80 -6.90
N ALA A 48 7.07 0.54 -5.59
CA ALA A 48 7.96 -0.47 -5.05
C ALA A 48 7.56 -1.88 -5.52
N LEU A 49 6.26 -2.20 -5.49
CA LEU A 49 5.74 -3.48 -5.98
C LEU A 49 6.03 -3.66 -7.47
N LYS A 50 5.70 -2.68 -8.32
CA LYS A 50 5.98 -2.72 -9.77
C LYS A 50 7.48 -2.88 -10.10
N THR A 51 8.36 -2.37 -9.24
CA THR A 51 9.82 -2.51 -9.41
C THR A 51 10.30 -3.94 -9.14
N HIS A 52 9.71 -4.63 -8.16
CA HIS A 52 10.07 -6.01 -7.82
C HIS A 52 9.24 -7.05 -8.58
N ILE A 53 8.00 -6.72 -8.91
CA ILE A 53 6.94 -7.60 -9.42
C ILE A 53 6.19 -6.81 -10.53
N PRO A 54 6.67 -6.86 -11.78
CA PRO A 54 6.11 -6.06 -12.88
C PRO A 54 4.72 -6.51 -13.35
N GLU A 55 4.26 -7.68 -12.92
CA GLU A 55 2.89 -8.20 -13.14
C GLU A 55 1.81 -7.43 -12.35
N ILE A 56 2.20 -6.61 -11.37
CA ILE A 56 1.28 -5.80 -10.57
C ILE A 56 0.78 -4.63 -11.42
N LYS A 57 -0.51 -4.59 -11.70
CA LYS A 57 -1.15 -3.49 -12.44
C LYS A 57 -1.53 -2.34 -11.53
N GLU A 58 -2.17 -2.64 -10.40
CA GLU A 58 -2.78 -1.64 -9.52
C GLU A 58 -2.69 -2.05 -8.04
N VAL A 59 -2.52 -1.05 -7.17
CA VAL A 59 -2.68 -1.22 -5.72
C VAL A 59 -3.92 -0.47 -5.24
N ILE A 60 -4.79 -1.16 -4.50
CA ILE A 60 -6.01 -0.58 -3.91
C ILE A 60 -5.87 -0.60 -2.39
N SER A 61 -6.07 0.57 -1.77
CA SER A 61 -6.21 0.67 -0.31
C SER A 61 -7.65 0.36 0.07
N VAL A 62 -7.88 -0.70 0.84
CA VAL A 62 -9.21 -1.00 1.39
C VAL A 62 -9.41 -0.29 2.74
N PRO A 63 -10.61 0.27 3.00
CA PRO A 63 -10.93 0.85 4.30
C PRO A 63 -10.97 -0.22 5.40
N PHE A 64 -10.91 0.23 6.65
CA PHE A 64 -10.99 -0.62 7.84
C PHE A 64 -12.35 -1.28 7.96
#